data_AF-A0AAW1CBV7-F1
#
_entry.id   AF-A0AAW1CBV7-F1
#
_cell.length_a   1.000
_cell.length_b   1.000
_cell.length_c   1.000
_cell.angle_alpha   90.00
_cell.angle_beta   90.00
_cell.angle_gamma   90.00
#
_symmetry.space_group_name_H-M   'P 1'
#
loop_
_entity.id
_entity.type
_entity.pdbx_description
1 polymer ?
#
loop_
_entity_poly.entity_id
_entity_poly.type
_entity_poly.pdbx_seq_one_letter_code
_entity_poly.pdbx_strand_id
1 'polypeptide(L)'
;LPHAVMSRSVRLLSSMADSFLRKHFCFLTLFLLGMEGSSPAHLQTQPQAPEDTFPPLWHLVPENIEDYPIRNHKTVINVWNYLERLGLYKILLKSSAKYFSGLGPNNVNNILWGLPLQHGWQYRSGRLADPFNSTGCGHMDRESLCISEFSWWACMNYYLAAIPFLGALDSDFFEELPNEVELMPPDKQREHFCLSTAECNTQIPKVMSAWRDFFKIFPKIQWSYHSIDNSEQA
;
A
#
# COMPACT_ATOMS: atom_id res chain seq x y z
N LEU A 1 34.25 -22.87 32.81
CA LEU A 1 33.20 -23.08 31.79
C LEU A 1 31.87 -23.14 32.52
N PRO A 2 30.78 -22.43 32.13
CA PRO A 2 30.42 -22.05 30.75
C PRO A 2 30.05 -20.56 30.55
N HIS A 3 30.75 -19.87 29.66
CA HIS A 3 30.35 -18.58 29.07
C HIS A 3 30.80 -18.61 27.60
N ALA A 4 30.16 -19.42 26.74
CA ALA A 4 30.60 -19.53 25.34
C ALA A 4 29.54 -19.97 24.32
N VAL A 5 28.24 -20.00 24.65
CA VAL A 5 27.20 -20.49 23.71
C VAL A 5 26.33 -19.36 23.12
N MET A 6 26.26 -18.20 23.76
CA MET A 6 25.31 -17.13 23.35
C MET A 6 25.83 -16.19 22.25
N SER A 7 27.12 -16.27 21.86
CA SER A 7 27.71 -15.33 20.88
C SER A 7 27.61 -15.77 19.42
N ARG A 8 27.35 -17.06 19.14
CA ARG A 8 27.39 -17.61 17.77
C ARG A 8 26.06 -17.46 17.02
N SER A 9 24.93 -17.57 17.70
CA SER A 9 23.60 -17.46 17.07
C SER A 9 23.23 -16.02 16.65
N VAL A 10 23.68 -15.01 17.40
CA VAL A 10 23.39 -13.60 17.09
C VAL A 10 24.16 -13.12 15.85
N ARG A 11 25.36 -13.66 15.58
CA ARG A 11 26.14 -13.32 14.37
C ARG A 11 25.58 -13.97 13.10
N LEU A 12 24.89 -15.11 13.20
CA LEU A 12 24.29 -15.80 12.05
C LEU A 12 23.00 -15.12 11.56
N LEU A 13 22.20 -14.58 12.48
CA LEU A 13 20.98 -13.82 12.14
C LEU A 13 21.29 -12.46 11.48
N SER A 14 22.36 -11.78 11.91
CA SER A 14 22.84 -10.55 11.26
C SER A 14 23.33 -10.78 9.83
N SER A 15 23.95 -11.93 9.55
CA SER A 15 24.49 -12.29 8.23
C SER A 15 23.41 -12.64 7.20
N MET A 16 22.29 -13.24 7.65
CA MET A 16 21.16 -13.57 6.77
C MET A 16 20.31 -12.34 6.41
N ALA A 17 20.11 -11.40 7.35
CA ALA A 17 19.39 -10.16 7.10
C ALA A 17 20.13 -9.25 6.09
N ASP A 18 21.46 -9.16 6.20
CA ASP A 18 22.31 -8.45 5.22
C ASP A 18 22.31 -9.13 3.85
N SER A 19 22.19 -10.46 3.80
CA SER A 19 22.15 -11.21 2.53
C SER A 19 20.82 -11.05 1.78
N PHE A 20 19.72 -10.82 2.49
CA PHE A 20 18.39 -10.58 1.89
C PHE A 20 18.32 -9.18 1.27
N LEU A 21 18.77 -8.15 1.99
CA LEU A 21 18.81 -6.77 1.48
C LEU A 21 19.82 -6.61 0.32
N ARG A 22 20.97 -7.30 0.36
CA ARG A 22 22.00 -7.19 -0.67
C ARG A 22 21.68 -7.96 -1.96
N LYS A 23 20.89 -9.04 -1.92
CA LYS A 23 20.49 -9.79 -3.13
C LYS A 23 19.33 -9.16 -3.89
N HIS A 24 18.48 -8.37 -3.24
CA HIS A 24 17.35 -7.71 -3.91
C HIS A 24 17.69 -6.37 -4.57
N PHE A 25 18.86 -5.77 -4.26
CA PHE A 25 19.32 -4.55 -4.93
C PHE A 25 19.91 -4.77 -6.34
N CYS A 26 20.30 -6.00 -6.71
CA CYS A 26 20.82 -6.29 -8.05
C CYS A 26 19.76 -6.21 -9.17
N PHE A 27 18.48 -6.06 -8.85
CA PHE A 27 17.41 -5.96 -9.84
C PHE A 27 16.88 -4.53 -10.05
N LEU A 28 17.35 -3.56 -9.26
CA LEU A 28 16.96 -2.16 -9.45
C LEU A 28 17.55 -1.54 -10.73
N THR A 29 18.67 -2.08 -11.22
CA THR A 29 19.29 -1.67 -12.49
C THR A 29 18.50 -2.10 -13.73
N LEU A 30 17.63 -3.12 -13.64
CA LEU A 30 16.76 -3.52 -14.76
C LEU A 30 15.52 -2.61 -14.93
N PHE A 31 15.17 -1.81 -13.92
CA PHE A 31 13.98 -0.96 -13.96
C PHE A 31 14.11 0.27 -14.89
N LEU A 32 15.33 0.66 -15.27
CA LEU A 32 15.57 1.84 -16.12
C LEU A 32 15.46 1.54 -17.63
N LEU A 33 15.40 0.27 -18.05
CA LEU A 33 15.37 -0.12 -19.47
C LEU A 33 13.96 -0.45 -19.99
N GLY A 34 12.92 -0.34 -19.17
CA GLY A 34 11.54 -0.67 -19.56
C GLY A 34 10.73 0.46 -20.19
N MET A 35 11.32 1.65 -20.37
CA MET A 35 10.64 2.83 -20.91
C MET A 35 10.96 3.05 -22.41
N GLU A 36 11.14 1.98 -23.18
CA GLU A 36 11.24 2.09 -24.64
C GLU A 36 9.84 2.02 -25.25
N GLY A 37 9.40 3.18 -25.74
CA GLY A 37 8.11 3.37 -26.39
C GLY A 37 8.02 2.63 -27.73
N SER A 38 6.90 1.96 -27.92
CA SER A 38 6.47 1.46 -29.23
C SER A 38 5.47 2.42 -29.87
N SER A 39 5.78 2.80 -31.12
CA SER A 39 5.09 3.76 -32.00
C SER A 39 3.64 3.36 -32.38
N PRO A 40 2.84 4.30 -32.94
CA PRO A 40 1.38 4.18 -33.03
C PRO A 40 0.89 3.62 -34.37
N ALA A 41 -0.15 2.78 -34.32
CA ALA A 41 -1.02 2.51 -35.47
C ALA A 41 -2.48 2.30 -35.02
N HIS A 42 -3.20 3.42 -34.97
CA HIS A 42 -4.58 3.65 -35.44
C HIS A 42 -5.62 2.51 -35.37
N LEU A 43 -6.59 2.62 -34.45
CA LEU A 43 -8.02 2.36 -34.73
C LEU A 43 -8.93 3.25 -33.86
N GLN A 44 -10.07 3.64 -34.43
CA GLN A 44 -10.88 4.81 -34.09
C GLN A 44 -11.74 4.72 -32.81
N THR A 45 -12.11 5.92 -32.38
CA THR A 45 -12.69 6.40 -31.12
C THR A 45 -14.13 5.96 -30.80
N GLN A 46 -14.36 5.60 -29.54
CA GLN A 46 -15.54 5.99 -28.75
C GLN A 46 -15.03 6.87 -27.59
N PRO A 47 -15.70 7.97 -27.19
CA PRO A 47 -15.31 8.74 -26.02
C PRO A 47 -15.79 7.99 -24.76
N GLN A 48 -15.13 6.86 -24.46
CA GLN A 48 -15.13 6.39 -23.08
C GLN A 48 -14.27 7.38 -22.30
N ALA A 49 -14.74 7.81 -21.13
CA ALA A 49 -13.86 8.44 -20.15
C ALA A 49 -12.58 7.58 -20.09
N PRO A 50 -11.37 8.15 -20.14
CA PRO A 50 -10.19 7.35 -20.42
C PRO A 50 -10.11 6.25 -19.36
N GLU A 51 -10.31 4.99 -19.76
CA GLU A 51 -10.24 3.81 -18.89
C GLU A 51 -8.93 3.79 -18.08
N ASP A 52 -7.93 4.52 -18.56
CA ASP A 52 -6.59 4.63 -18.01
C ASP A 52 -6.42 5.65 -16.86
N THR A 53 -7.43 6.47 -16.55
CA THR A 53 -7.27 7.53 -15.53
C THR A 53 -7.29 6.98 -14.11
N PHE A 54 -8.10 5.95 -13.87
CA PHE A 54 -8.27 5.35 -12.56
C PHE A 54 -7.81 3.88 -12.56
N PRO A 55 -7.49 3.32 -11.37
CA PRO A 55 -7.28 1.90 -11.25
C PRO A 55 -8.50 1.10 -11.72
N PRO A 56 -8.32 -0.13 -12.23
CA PRO A 56 -9.42 -1.04 -12.53
C PRO A 56 -10.40 -1.16 -11.36
N LEU A 57 -11.69 -1.18 -11.67
CA LEU A 57 -12.76 -1.38 -10.67
C LEU A 57 -12.82 -0.30 -9.57
N TRP A 58 -12.25 0.89 -9.81
CA TRP A 58 -12.20 1.99 -8.83
C TRP A 58 -13.56 2.44 -8.26
N HIS A 59 -14.64 2.26 -9.02
CA HIS A 59 -15.99 2.60 -8.58
C HIS A 59 -16.61 1.56 -7.64
N LEU A 60 -16.02 0.36 -7.54
CA LEU A 60 -16.51 -0.74 -6.69
C LEU A 60 -15.78 -0.84 -5.35
N VAL A 61 -14.67 -0.11 -5.17
CA VAL A 61 -13.85 -0.23 -3.97
C VAL A 61 -14.41 0.57 -2.79
N PRO A 62 -14.24 0.05 -1.55
CA PRO A 62 -14.56 0.76 -0.31
C PRO A 62 -13.99 2.19 -0.30
N GLU A 63 -14.79 3.15 0.16
CA GLU A 63 -14.39 4.55 0.29
C GLU A 63 -14.14 4.97 1.74
N ASN A 64 -14.66 4.17 2.69
CA ASN A 64 -14.58 4.39 4.13
C ASN A 64 -14.15 3.09 4.84
N ILE A 65 -13.66 3.23 6.07
CA ILE A 65 -13.26 2.07 6.89
C ILE A 65 -14.50 1.27 7.30
N GLU A 66 -15.65 1.94 7.43
CA GLU A 66 -16.95 1.38 7.80
C GLU A 66 -17.57 0.53 6.67
N ASP A 67 -17.07 0.67 5.44
CA ASP A 67 -17.55 -0.11 4.29
C ASP A 67 -17.03 -1.57 4.33
N TYR A 68 -16.03 -1.87 5.18
CA TYR A 68 -15.49 -3.21 5.37
C TYR A 68 -16.32 -4.05 6.34
N PRO A 69 -16.30 -5.39 6.21
CA PRO A 69 -17.06 -6.27 7.08
C PRO A 69 -16.55 -6.23 8.53
N ILE A 70 -17.49 -6.17 9.48
CA ILE A 70 -17.19 -6.28 10.90
C ILE A 70 -17.27 -7.75 11.33
N ARG A 71 -16.23 -8.24 12.01
CA ARG A 71 -16.22 -9.55 12.68
C ARG A 71 -15.61 -9.40 14.07
N ASN A 72 -16.25 -10.00 15.09
CA ASN A 72 -15.78 -9.94 16.48
C ASN A 72 -15.48 -8.51 16.98
N HIS A 73 -16.34 -7.52 16.62
CA HIS A 73 -16.17 -6.10 16.95
C HIS A 73 -14.89 -5.44 16.36
N LYS A 74 -14.36 -6.03 15.29
CA LYS A 74 -13.24 -5.47 14.52
C LYS A 74 -13.63 -5.30 13.08
N THR A 75 -13.13 -4.22 12.46
CA THR A 75 -13.21 -4.03 11.02
C THR A 75 -12.16 -4.94 10.36
N VAL A 76 -12.60 -5.95 9.61
CA VAL A 76 -11.71 -6.94 9.00
C VAL A 76 -11.48 -6.59 7.54
N ILE A 77 -10.21 -6.49 7.14
CA ILE A 77 -9.81 -6.17 5.77
C ILE A 77 -8.99 -7.31 5.20
N ASN A 78 -9.47 -7.92 4.11
CA ASN A 78 -8.72 -8.90 3.35
C ASN A 78 -7.75 -8.20 2.40
N VAL A 79 -6.55 -7.93 2.89
CA VAL A 79 -5.49 -7.35 2.07
C VAL A 79 -5.00 -8.29 0.97
N TRP A 80 -5.44 -9.54 0.86
CA TRP A 80 -5.16 -10.44 -0.26
C TRP A 80 -6.29 -10.46 -1.30
N ASN A 81 -7.28 -9.59 -1.15
CA ASN A 81 -8.28 -9.25 -2.15
C ASN A 81 -7.94 -7.91 -2.81
N TYR A 82 -8.04 -7.83 -4.13
CA TYR A 82 -7.71 -6.65 -4.92
C TYR A 82 -8.57 -5.43 -4.58
N LEU A 83 -9.89 -5.59 -4.48
CA LEU A 83 -10.78 -4.48 -4.19
C LEU A 83 -10.56 -3.94 -2.78
N GLU A 84 -10.41 -4.84 -1.81
CA GLU A 84 -10.18 -4.47 -0.42
C GLU A 84 -8.80 -3.81 -0.24
N ARG A 85 -7.74 -4.35 -0.86
CA ARG A 85 -6.42 -3.69 -0.85
C ARG A 85 -6.46 -2.33 -1.55
N LEU A 86 -7.18 -2.21 -2.66
CA LEU A 86 -7.33 -0.94 -3.38
C LEU A 86 -8.15 0.09 -2.58
N GLY A 87 -9.13 -0.36 -1.79
CA GLY A 87 -9.90 0.48 -0.88
C GLY A 87 -9.05 1.19 0.17
N LEU A 88 -7.97 0.55 0.65
CA LEU A 88 -7.01 1.20 1.56
C LEU A 88 -6.46 2.51 0.98
N TYR A 89 -6.14 2.52 -0.32
CA TYR A 89 -5.66 3.72 -1.01
C TYR A 89 -6.73 4.78 -1.15
N LYS A 90 -7.96 4.37 -1.45
CA LYS A 90 -9.08 5.29 -1.64
C LYS A 90 -9.42 6.01 -0.34
N ILE A 91 -9.38 5.30 0.77
CA ILE A 91 -9.54 5.86 2.12
C ILE A 91 -8.41 6.86 2.41
N LEU A 92 -7.15 6.51 2.17
CA LEU A 92 -6.02 7.43 2.36
C LEU A 92 -6.16 8.71 1.51
N LEU A 93 -6.55 8.56 0.23
CA LEU A 93 -6.80 9.69 -0.66
C LEU A 93 -7.93 10.58 -0.13
N LYS A 94 -9.03 9.99 0.32
CA LYS A 94 -10.17 10.71 0.88
C LYS A 94 -9.80 11.47 2.15
N SER A 95 -9.20 10.79 3.12
CA SER A 95 -8.79 11.38 4.41
C SER A 95 -7.74 12.48 4.25
N SER A 96 -6.89 12.39 3.22
CA SER A 96 -5.88 13.40 2.93
C SER A 96 -6.36 14.54 2.02
N ALA A 97 -7.54 14.46 1.41
CA ALA A 97 -7.99 15.40 0.39
C ALA A 97 -7.98 16.86 0.86
N LYS A 98 -8.33 17.10 2.14
CA LYS A 98 -8.34 18.44 2.75
C LYS A 98 -6.98 19.14 2.74
N TYR A 99 -5.87 18.39 2.70
CA TYR A 99 -4.52 18.94 2.68
C TYR A 99 -4.02 19.27 1.26
N PHE A 100 -4.74 18.83 0.23
CA PHE A 100 -4.38 19.02 -1.18
C PHE A 100 -5.42 19.84 -1.96
N SER A 101 -6.44 20.38 -1.29
CA SER A 101 -7.52 21.17 -1.91
C SER A 101 -6.99 22.42 -2.63
N GLY A 102 -5.91 23.02 -2.14
CA GLY A 102 -5.24 24.15 -2.79
C GLY A 102 -4.46 23.78 -4.06
N LEU A 103 -4.18 22.50 -4.31
CA LEU A 103 -3.45 22.06 -5.49
C LEU A 103 -4.36 21.85 -6.70
N GLY A 104 -5.67 21.72 -6.51
CA GLY A 104 -6.63 21.56 -7.60
C GLY A 104 -7.93 20.86 -7.18
N PRO A 105 -8.93 20.83 -8.08
CA PRO A 105 -10.23 20.24 -7.78
C PRO A 105 -10.17 18.70 -7.73
N ASN A 106 -11.20 18.09 -7.14
CA ASN A 106 -11.46 16.65 -7.19
C ASN A 106 -10.33 15.75 -6.69
N ASN A 107 -9.43 16.29 -5.86
CA ASN A 107 -8.32 15.56 -5.23
C ASN A 107 -7.31 14.94 -6.23
N VAL A 108 -7.33 15.29 -7.53
CA VAL A 108 -6.49 14.64 -8.56
C VAL A 108 -4.99 14.91 -8.40
N ASN A 109 -4.64 16.01 -7.73
CA ASN A 109 -3.25 16.41 -7.47
C ASN A 109 -2.73 15.91 -6.11
N ASN A 110 -3.44 14.99 -5.46
CA ASN A 110 -2.99 14.34 -4.25
C ASN A 110 -1.79 13.44 -4.55
N ILE A 111 -0.69 13.65 -3.81
CA ILE A 111 0.57 12.92 -4.05
C ILE A 111 0.44 11.41 -3.81
N LEU A 112 -0.60 10.96 -3.12
CA LEU A 112 -0.84 9.55 -2.85
C LEU A 112 -1.37 8.77 -4.06
N TRP A 113 -1.80 9.42 -5.15
CA TRP A 113 -2.32 8.74 -6.36
C TRP A 113 -1.33 7.76 -7.00
N GLY A 114 -0.03 7.97 -6.83
CA GLY A 114 0.98 7.04 -7.35
C GLY A 114 0.78 5.61 -6.86
N LEU A 115 0.32 5.43 -5.61
CA LEU A 115 0.15 4.12 -5.00
C LEU A 115 -0.99 3.29 -5.66
N PRO A 116 -2.25 3.76 -5.72
CA PRO A 116 -3.33 3.01 -6.37
C PRO A 116 -3.13 2.86 -7.88
N LEU A 117 -2.53 3.85 -8.56
CA LEU A 117 -2.23 3.74 -9.99
C LEU A 117 -1.24 2.60 -10.28
N GLN A 118 -0.16 2.51 -9.48
CA GLN A 118 0.78 1.40 -9.56
C GLN A 118 0.10 0.06 -9.26
N HIS A 119 -0.75 0.00 -8.23
CA HIS A 119 -1.47 -1.23 -7.88
C HIS A 119 -2.43 -1.68 -9.00
N GLY A 120 -3.14 -0.73 -9.61
CA GLY A 120 -4.01 -1.00 -10.77
C GLY A 120 -3.24 -1.52 -11.98
N TRP A 121 -2.05 -0.99 -12.26
CA TRP A 121 -1.17 -1.54 -13.29
C TRP A 121 -0.70 -2.96 -12.97
N GLN A 122 -0.34 -3.26 -11.72
CA GLN A 122 0.04 -4.61 -11.30
C GLN A 122 -1.11 -5.60 -11.50
N TYR A 123 -2.35 -5.18 -11.22
CA TYR A 123 -3.54 -5.98 -11.45
C TYR A 123 -3.78 -6.27 -12.94
N ARG A 124 -3.88 -5.22 -13.79
CA ARG A 124 -4.13 -5.39 -15.24
C ARG A 124 -3.09 -6.24 -15.95
N SER A 125 -1.86 -6.21 -15.45
CA SER A 125 -0.75 -6.93 -16.08
C SER A 125 -0.53 -8.35 -15.55
N GLY A 126 -1.41 -8.85 -14.67
CA GLY A 126 -1.31 -10.19 -14.08
C GLY A 126 -0.16 -10.36 -13.09
N ARG A 127 0.52 -9.27 -12.71
CA ARG A 127 1.68 -9.33 -11.80
C ARG A 127 1.29 -9.73 -10.38
N LEU A 128 0.03 -9.55 -9.98
CA LEU A 128 -0.49 -9.97 -8.67
C LEU A 128 -0.87 -11.46 -8.61
N ALA A 129 -0.89 -12.17 -9.74
CA ALA A 129 -1.30 -13.57 -9.83
C ALA A 129 -0.21 -14.55 -9.33
N ASP A 130 -0.58 -15.80 -9.10
CA ASP A 130 0.34 -16.86 -8.65
C ASP A 130 1.39 -17.20 -9.72
N PRO A 131 2.67 -16.81 -9.56
CA PRO A 131 3.66 -17.03 -10.61
C PRO A 131 3.92 -18.52 -10.92
N PHE A 132 3.52 -19.43 -10.02
CA PHE A 132 3.72 -20.87 -10.18
C PHE A 132 2.50 -21.59 -10.78
N ASN A 133 1.39 -20.88 -11.02
CA ASN A 133 0.12 -21.44 -11.48
C ASN A 133 -0.34 -22.68 -10.66
N SER A 134 -0.03 -22.67 -9.36
CA SER A 134 -0.28 -23.76 -8.42
C SER A 134 -1.63 -23.63 -7.71
N THR A 135 -2.16 -22.40 -7.61
CA THR A 135 -3.42 -22.10 -6.89
C THR A 135 -4.51 -21.52 -7.78
N GLY A 136 -4.20 -21.14 -9.03
CA GLY A 136 -5.13 -20.42 -9.92
C GLY A 136 -5.44 -18.98 -9.50
N CYS A 137 -4.91 -18.51 -8.36
CA CYS A 137 -5.12 -17.16 -7.85
C CYS A 137 -4.63 -16.10 -8.86
N GLY A 138 -5.53 -15.20 -9.27
CA GLY A 138 -5.24 -14.12 -10.20
C GLY A 138 -5.09 -14.53 -11.68
N HIS A 139 -5.31 -15.81 -12.02
CA HIS A 139 -5.16 -16.33 -13.41
C HIS A 139 -6.48 -16.58 -14.15
N MET A 140 -7.61 -16.68 -13.44
CA MET A 140 -8.91 -16.98 -14.04
C MET A 140 -9.69 -15.70 -14.30
N ASP A 141 -9.71 -15.28 -15.56
CA ASP A 141 -10.35 -14.09 -16.12
C ASP A 141 -9.96 -12.78 -15.40
N ARG A 142 -10.03 -11.64 -16.08
CA ARG A 142 -9.65 -10.33 -15.49
C ARG A 142 -10.52 -9.89 -14.31
N GLU A 143 -11.39 -10.78 -13.82
CA GLU A 143 -12.31 -10.62 -12.70
C GLU A 143 -11.81 -11.30 -11.42
N SER A 144 -10.76 -12.14 -11.48
CA SER A 144 -10.19 -12.70 -10.25
C SER A 144 -9.68 -11.57 -9.36
N LEU A 145 -10.25 -11.44 -8.16
CA LEU A 145 -9.82 -10.46 -7.16
C LEU A 145 -8.70 -11.00 -6.26
N CYS A 146 -8.26 -12.24 -6.46
CA CYS A 146 -7.26 -12.86 -5.62
C CYS A 146 -5.87 -12.28 -5.90
N ILE A 147 -5.18 -11.83 -4.84
CA ILE A 147 -3.77 -11.44 -4.86
C ILE A 147 -2.96 -12.59 -4.29
N SER A 148 -2.05 -13.14 -5.08
CA SER A 148 -1.24 -14.28 -4.65
C SER A 148 -0.16 -13.86 -3.67
N GLU A 149 -0.11 -14.52 -2.52
CA GLU A 149 0.99 -14.44 -1.56
C GLU A 149 2.34 -14.88 -2.15
N PHE A 150 2.34 -15.66 -3.24
CA PHE A 150 3.55 -16.09 -3.95
C PHE A 150 4.03 -15.07 -4.98
N SER A 151 3.25 -14.03 -5.27
CA SER A 151 3.68 -12.98 -6.18
C SER A 151 4.71 -12.05 -5.52
N TRP A 152 5.87 -11.93 -6.17
CA TRP A 152 6.88 -10.94 -5.77
C TRP A 152 6.32 -9.50 -5.78
N TRP A 153 5.49 -9.17 -6.78
CA TRP A 153 4.86 -7.85 -6.87
C TRP A 153 3.84 -7.62 -5.78
N ALA A 154 3.06 -8.64 -5.40
CA ALA A 154 2.12 -8.55 -4.30
C ALA A 154 2.83 -8.33 -2.96
N CYS A 155 3.97 -9.00 -2.76
CA CYS A 155 4.82 -8.83 -1.58
C CYS A 155 5.37 -7.39 -1.48
N MET A 156 5.99 -6.88 -2.56
CA MET A 156 6.50 -5.50 -2.56
C MET A 156 5.39 -4.46 -2.41
N ASN A 157 4.25 -4.68 -3.07
CA ASN A 157 3.11 -3.78 -2.97
C ASN A 157 2.46 -3.78 -1.58
N TYR A 158 2.57 -4.86 -0.78
CA TYR A 158 2.10 -4.87 0.60
C TYR A 158 2.70 -3.70 1.42
N TYR A 159 4.00 -3.44 1.24
CA TYR A 159 4.73 -2.33 1.86
C TYR A 159 4.35 -0.95 1.33
N LEU A 160 3.64 -0.91 0.20
CA LEU A 160 3.10 0.28 -0.41
C LEU A 160 1.57 0.36 -0.28
N ALA A 161 0.90 -0.57 0.41
CA ALA A 161 -0.55 -0.64 0.57
C ALA A 161 -0.95 -0.70 2.05
N ALA A 162 -0.73 -1.87 2.67
CA ALA A 162 -1.09 -2.15 4.05
C ALA A 162 -0.24 -1.35 5.03
N ILE A 163 1.07 -1.27 4.80
CA ILE A 163 1.99 -0.58 5.71
C ILE A 163 1.75 0.94 5.76
N PRO A 164 1.56 1.68 4.65
CA PRO A 164 1.15 3.09 4.70
C PRO A 164 -0.18 3.28 5.43
N PHE A 165 -1.17 2.41 5.19
CA PHE A 165 -2.47 2.49 5.86
C PHE A 165 -2.34 2.28 7.37
N LEU A 166 -1.58 1.28 7.82
CA LEU A 166 -1.24 1.09 9.23
C LEU A 166 -0.44 2.28 9.77
N GLY A 167 0.43 2.89 8.98
CA GLY A 167 1.19 4.09 9.35
C GLY A 167 0.28 5.30 9.60
N ALA A 168 -0.76 5.45 8.79
CA ALA A 168 -1.81 6.45 9.00
C ALA A 168 -2.61 6.17 10.29
N LEU A 169 -3.02 4.93 10.53
CA LEU A 169 -3.64 4.50 11.79
C LEU A 169 -2.76 4.84 13.01
N ASP A 170 -1.48 4.48 12.96
CA ASP A 170 -0.50 4.69 14.03
C ASP A 170 -0.08 6.16 14.22
N SER A 171 -0.57 7.04 13.34
CA SER A 171 -0.38 8.49 13.43
C SER A 171 -1.63 9.26 13.86
N ASP A 172 -2.71 8.56 14.18
CA ASP A 172 -4.03 9.14 14.44
C ASP A 172 -4.51 10.02 13.27
N PHE A 173 -4.19 9.61 12.04
CA PHE A 173 -4.51 10.39 10.84
C PHE A 173 -5.99 10.33 10.47
N PHE A 174 -6.63 9.20 10.77
CA PHE A 174 -8.05 9.02 10.58
C PHE A 174 -8.82 9.65 11.73
N GLU A 175 -10.07 10.03 11.46
CA GLU A 175 -11.01 10.40 12.52
C GLU A 175 -11.26 9.20 13.44
N GLU A 176 -11.85 9.44 14.61
CA GLU A 176 -12.07 8.41 15.62
C GLU A 176 -12.82 7.21 15.03
N LEU A 177 -12.15 6.05 15.01
CA LEU A 177 -12.69 4.85 14.38
C LEU A 177 -13.58 4.09 15.37
N PRO A 178 -14.78 3.63 14.95
CA PRO A 178 -15.69 2.93 15.85
C PRO A 178 -15.19 1.54 16.25
N ASN A 179 -14.32 0.93 15.46
CA ASN A 179 -13.77 -0.41 15.69
C ASN A 179 -12.26 -0.45 15.40
N GLU A 180 -11.55 -1.35 16.08
CA GLU A 180 -10.15 -1.67 15.72
C GLU A 180 -10.10 -2.31 14.32
N VAL A 181 -9.05 -2.01 13.56
CA VAL A 181 -8.80 -2.62 12.25
C VAL A 181 -7.95 -3.88 12.38
N GLU A 182 -8.36 -4.95 11.71
CA GLU A 182 -7.62 -6.20 11.59
C GLU A 182 -7.37 -6.54 10.11
N LEU A 183 -6.11 -6.72 9.73
CA LEU A 183 -5.75 -7.17 8.40
C LEU A 183 -5.68 -8.70 8.37
N MET A 184 -6.33 -9.32 7.39
CA MET A 184 -6.30 -10.78 7.27
C MET A 184 -4.92 -11.29 6.85
N PRO A 185 -4.40 -12.35 7.50
CA PRO A 185 -3.18 -13.01 7.07
C PRO A 185 -3.37 -13.67 5.70
N PRO A 186 -2.29 -13.90 4.94
CA PRO A 186 -2.32 -14.85 3.84
C PRO A 186 -2.33 -16.29 4.38
N ASP A 187 -2.73 -17.25 3.54
CA ASP A 187 -2.95 -18.63 3.97
C ASP A 187 -1.67 -19.39 4.33
N LYS A 188 -0.55 -19.17 3.61
CA LYS A 188 0.69 -19.98 3.75
C LYS A 188 1.92 -19.18 4.16
N GLN A 189 1.96 -17.88 3.90
CA GLN A 189 3.14 -17.04 4.11
C GLN A 189 2.97 -16.00 5.24
N ARG A 190 2.11 -16.28 6.23
CA ARG A 190 1.78 -15.33 7.31
C ARG A 190 3.02 -14.75 7.97
N GLU A 191 4.05 -15.55 8.23
CA GLU A 191 5.24 -15.16 8.97
C GLU A 191 6.07 -14.07 8.30
N HIS A 192 5.81 -13.78 7.02
CA HIS A 192 6.50 -12.74 6.25
C HIS A 192 5.78 -11.39 6.30
N PHE A 193 4.57 -11.33 6.87
CA PHE A 193 3.76 -10.12 6.90
C PHE A 193 3.35 -9.77 8.33
N CYS A 194 3.59 -8.51 8.71
CA CYS A 194 3.01 -7.93 9.91
C CYS A 194 1.62 -7.38 9.60
N LEU A 195 0.64 -7.60 10.48
CA LEU A 195 -0.79 -7.40 10.17
C LEU A 195 -1.46 -6.35 11.06
N SER A 196 -0.75 -5.82 12.06
CA SER A 196 -1.22 -4.76 12.95
C SER A 196 -0.14 -3.70 13.16
N THR A 197 -0.53 -2.52 13.66
CA THR A 197 0.42 -1.45 14.02
C THR A 197 1.47 -1.95 15.02
N ALA A 198 1.05 -2.72 16.03
CA ALA A 198 1.95 -3.29 17.03
C ALA A 198 2.94 -4.30 16.43
N GLU A 199 2.45 -5.23 15.59
CA GLU A 199 3.32 -6.20 14.91
C GLU A 199 4.30 -5.48 13.98
N CYS A 200 3.84 -4.52 13.19
CA CYS A 200 4.68 -3.83 12.22
C CYS A 200 5.70 -2.90 12.88
N ASN A 201 5.35 -2.23 13.99
CA ASN A 201 6.32 -1.48 14.79
C ASN A 201 7.41 -2.39 15.38
N THR A 202 7.13 -3.67 15.60
CA THR A 202 8.11 -4.65 16.09
C THR A 202 8.97 -5.22 14.96
N GLN A 203 8.36 -5.65 13.86
CA GLN A 203 9.05 -6.37 12.77
C GLN A 203 9.79 -5.43 11.81
N ILE A 204 9.20 -4.28 11.48
CA ILE A 204 9.73 -3.31 10.51
C ILE A 204 9.72 -1.87 11.05
N PRO A 205 10.30 -1.62 12.25
CA PRO A 205 10.15 -0.35 12.99
C PRO A 205 10.47 0.89 12.17
N LYS A 206 11.54 0.83 11.33
CA LYS A 206 11.98 1.96 10.50
C LYS A 206 10.99 2.30 9.40
N VAL A 207 10.35 1.29 8.79
CA VAL A 207 9.39 1.51 7.70
C VAL A 207 8.08 2.05 8.29
N MET A 208 7.62 1.48 9.40
CA MET A 208 6.46 2.01 10.11
C MET A 208 6.66 3.44 10.61
N SER A 209 7.84 3.75 11.18
CA SER A 209 8.12 5.11 11.63
C SER A 209 8.11 6.11 10.47
N ALA A 210 8.70 5.75 9.32
CA ALA A 210 8.71 6.63 8.15
C ALA A 210 7.29 6.94 7.65
N TRP A 211 6.41 5.93 7.55
CA TRP A 211 5.03 6.16 7.15
C TRP A 211 4.24 6.95 8.19
N ARG A 212 4.38 6.62 9.47
CA ARG A 212 3.74 7.37 10.56
C ARG A 212 4.16 8.84 10.55
N ASP A 213 5.46 9.12 10.41
CA ASP A 213 5.99 10.47 10.39
C ASP A 213 5.52 11.24 9.15
N PHE A 214 5.43 10.57 8.00
CA PHE A 214 4.85 11.14 6.78
C PHE A 214 3.41 11.62 6.99
N PHE A 215 2.54 10.82 7.60
CA PHE A 215 1.15 11.24 7.85
C PHE A 215 1.02 12.31 8.95
N LYS A 216 1.92 12.33 9.93
CA LYS A 216 1.98 13.41 10.95
C LYS A 216 2.35 14.78 10.38
N ILE A 217 2.92 14.85 9.17
CA ILE A 217 3.30 16.12 8.54
C ILE A 217 2.06 16.87 8.04
N PHE A 218 1.02 16.17 7.54
CA PHE A 218 -0.12 16.84 6.93
C PHE A 218 -0.89 17.79 7.86
N PRO A 219 -1.29 17.39 9.10
CA PRO A 219 -1.94 18.31 10.03
C PRO A 219 -1.06 19.51 10.39
N LYS A 220 0.27 19.30 10.49
CA LYS A 220 1.23 20.36 10.83
C LYS A 220 1.32 21.41 9.74
N ILE A 221 1.43 21.00 8.47
CA ILE A 221 1.45 21.92 7.32
C ILE A 221 0.17 22.76 7.28
N GLN A 222 -0.98 22.13 7.46
CA GLN A 222 -2.27 22.83 7.47
C GLN A 222 -2.32 23.90 8.54
N TRP A 223 -1.89 23.56 9.76
CA TRP A 223 -1.87 24.49 10.89
C TRP A 223 -0.93 25.68 10.65
N SER A 224 0.25 25.44 10.06
CA SER A 224 1.19 26.51 9.69
C SER A 224 0.60 27.46 8.64
N TYR A 225 -0.09 26.93 7.61
CA TYR A 225 -0.72 27.77 6.58
C TYR A 225 -1.82 28.66 7.16
N HIS A 226 -2.72 28.09 7.97
CA HIS A 226 -3.78 28.85 8.65
C HIS A 226 -3.23 29.92 9.59
N SER A 227 -2.08 29.66 10.23
CA SER A 227 -1.44 30.64 11.11
C SER A 227 -0.87 31.84 10.35
N ILE A 228 -0.39 31.64 9.11
CA ILE A 228 0.11 32.71 8.24
C ILE A 228 -1.06 33.56 7.74
N ASP A 229 -2.11 32.95 7.19
CA ASP A 229 -3.28 33.67 6.65
C ASP A 229 -3.94 34.57 7.72
N ASN A 230 -4.06 34.08 8.96
CA ASN A 230 -4.61 34.86 10.07
C ASN A 230 -3.69 36.02 10.51
N SER A 231 -2.39 35.94 10.25
CA SER A 231 -1.43 37.00 10.55
C SER A 231 -1.37 38.09 9.49
N GLU A 232 -1.74 37.78 8.23
CA GLU A 232 -1.82 38.77 7.14
C GLU A 232 -3.16 39.53 7.12
N GLN A 233 -4.17 39.04 7.83
CA GLN A 233 -5.50 39.67 7.95
C GLN A 233 -5.66 40.57 9.19
N ALA A 234 -4.64 40.67 10.06
CA ALA A 234 -4.61 41.49 11.27
C ALA A 234 -3.77 42.77 11.09
#